data_AF-A0A2V9FZ05-F1
#
_entry.id   AF-A0A2V9FZ05-F1
#
_cell.length_a   1.000
_cell.length_b   1.000
_cell.length_c   1.000
_cell.angle_alpha   90.00
_cell.angle_beta   90.00
_cell.angle_gamma   90.00
#
_symmetry.space_group_name_H-M   'P 1'
#
loop_
_entity.id
_entity.type
_entity.pdbx_description
1 polymer ?
#
loop_
_entity_poly.entity_id
_entity_poly.type
_entity_poly.pdbx_seq_one_letter_code
_entity_poly.pdbx_strand_id
1 'polypeptide(L)' 'MVPGEYRIFSWDSDVDFDWYDAEQLKPYESKGVRISVEEGDRKTVQLTVIETENASRARQ' A
#
# COMPACT_ATOMS: atom_id res chain seq x y z
N MET A 1 -11.42 1.63 -12.36
CA MET A 1 -10.41 2.56 -11.80
C MET A 1 -10.10 3.56 -12.90
N VAL A 2 -9.82 4.81 -12.56
CA VAL A 2 -9.42 5.79 -13.58
C VAL A 2 -8.04 5.38 -14.11
N PRO A 3 -7.76 5.50 -15.43
CA PRO A 3 -6.40 5.29 -15.92
C PRO A 3 -5.40 6.26 -15.28
N GLY A 4 -4.19 5.80 -15.01
CA GLY A 4 -3.15 6.63 -14.40
C GLY A 4 -2.10 5.84 -13.61
N GLU A 5 -1.23 6.59 -12.94
CA GLU A 5 -0.17 6.05 -12.10
C GLU A 5 -0.66 5.84 -10.67
N TYR A 6 -0.46 4.64 -10.15
CA TYR A 6 -0.86 4.24 -8.81
C TYR A 6 0.33 3.66 -8.06
N ARG A 7 0.34 3.85 -6.74
CA ARG A 7 1.21 3.11 -5.84
C ARG A 7 0.35 2.25 -4.93
N ILE A 8 0.58 0.95 -4.95
CA ILE A 8 -0.19 -0.03 -4.19
C ILE A 8 0.63 -0.51 -3.02
N PHE A 9 -0.02 -0.62 -1.87
CA PHE A 9 0.56 -1.10 -0.62
C PHE A 9 -0.31 -2.24 -0.07
N SER A 10 0.27 -3.01 0.85
CA SER A 10 -0.45 -4.04 1.61
C SER A 10 0.02 -3.96 3.05
N TRP A 11 -0.90 -3.99 4.01
CA TRP A 11 -0.61 -3.93 5.45
C TRP A 11 -1.14 -5.18 6.14
N ASP A 12 -0.44 -5.61 7.18
CA ASP A 12 -0.76 -6.82 7.95
C ASP A 12 -1.98 -6.65 8.88
N SER A 13 -2.28 -5.40 9.26
CA SER A 13 -3.42 -5.04 10.11
C SER A 13 -4.00 -3.69 9.70
N ASP A 14 -5.06 -3.28 10.40
CA ASP A 14 -5.52 -1.89 10.38
C ASP A 14 -4.39 -0.94 10.75
N VAL A 15 -4.41 0.23 10.10
CA VAL A 15 -3.44 1.30 10.26
C VAL A 15 -4.06 2.43 11.06
N ASP A 16 -3.32 2.97 12.04
CA ASP A 16 -3.76 4.11 12.87
C ASP A 16 -3.50 5.47 12.19
N PHE A 17 -3.30 5.47 10.87
CA PHE A 17 -3.00 6.66 10.06
C PHE A 17 -3.94 6.69 8.85
N ASP A 18 -4.20 7.88 8.33
CA ASP A 18 -4.96 8.09 7.11
C ASP A 18 -4.12 7.67 5.90
N TRP A 19 -4.45 6.50 5.36
CA TRP A 19 -3.80 5.95 4.18
C TRP A 19 -4.16 6.70 2.88
N TYR A 20 -5.09 7.64 2.91
CA TYR A 20 -5.33 8.59 1.82
C TYR A 20 -4.47 9.85 1.92
N ASP A 21 -3.83 10.11 3.07
CA ASP A 21 -2.93 11.26 3.24
C ASP A 21 -1.51 10.90 2.73
N ALA A 22 -1.10 11.58 1.66
CA ALA A 22 0.21 11.40 1.06
C ALA A 22 1.37 11.73 2.02
N GLU A 23 1.18 12.66 2.96
CA GLU A 23 2.20 12.99 3.96
C GLU A 23 2.42 11.84 4.93
N GLN A 24 1.36 11.12 5.31
CA GLN A 24 1.43 9.95 6.18
C GLN A 24 1.96 8.70 5.46
N LEU A 25 1.85 8.65 4.13
CA LEU A 25 2.42 7.58 3.31
C LEU A 25 3.92 7.72 3.02
N LYS A 26 4.54 8.89 3.23
CA LYS A 26 5.98 9.14 2.98
C LYS A 26 6.92 8.05 3.52
N PRO A 27 6.76 7.56 4.77
CA PRO A 27 7.65 6.53 5.33
C PRO A 27 7.54 5.18 4.61
N TYR A 28 6.43 4.93 3.91
CA TYR A 28 6.11 3.64 3.29
C TYR A 28 6.33 3.63 1.78
N GLU A 29 6.57 4.78 1.14
CA GLU A 29 6.62 4.90 -0.33
C GLU A 29 7.55 3.90 -1.03
N SER A 30 8.66 3.54 -0.38
CA SER A 30 9.64 2.56 -0.89
C SER A 30 9.16 1.11 -0.80
N LYS A 31 8.16 0.82 0.04
CA LYS A 31 7.54 -0.49 0.21
C LYS A 31 6.36 -0.72 -0.73
N GLY A 32 5.86 0.34 -1.38
CA GLY A 32 4.76 0.26 -2.33
C GLY A 32 5.23 -0.10 -3.73
N VAL A 33 4.37 -0.80 -4.49
CA VAL A 33 4.62 -1.12 -5.89
C VAL A 33 3.94 -0.08 -6.77
N ARG A 34 4.71 0.56 -7.66
CA ARG A 34 4.18 1.48 -8.67
C ARG A 34 3.63 0.70 -9.85
N ILE A 35 2.43 1.05 -10.28
CA ILE A 35 1.82 0.53 -11.51
C ILE A 35 1.23 1.67 -12.32
N SER A 36 1.29 1.52 -13.65
CA SER A 36 0.48 2.29 -14.58
C SER A 36 -0.75 1.47 -14.95
N VAL A 37 -1.93 2.08 -14.94
CA VAL A 37 -3.21 1.44 -15.26
C VAL A 37 -3.80 2.13 -16.49
N GLU A 38 -4.12 1.37 -17.52
CA GLU A 38 -4.82 1.84 -18.71
C GLU A 38 -6.30 1.42 -18.71
N GLU A 39 -7.10 1.95 -19.64
CA GLU A 39 -8.50 1.54 -19.77
C GLU A 39 -8.59 0.07 -20.22
N GLY A 40 -9.40 -0.73 -19.51
CA GLY A 40 -9.54 -2.16 -19.78
C GLY A 40 -8.42 -3.05 -19.22
N ASP A 41 -7.41 -2.48 -18.54
CA ASP A 41 -6.30 -3.24 -17.98
C ASP A 41 -6.73 -4.20 -16.86
N ARG A 42 -6.09 -5.38 -16.84
CA ARG A 42 -6.13 -6.32 -15.71
C ARG A 42 -4.72 -6.72 -15.33
N LYS A 43 -4.25 -6.28 -14.15
CA LYS A 43 -2.90 -6.57 -13.64
C LYS A 43 -2.96 -7.42 -12.38
N THR A 44 -1.99 -8.33 -12.28
CA THR A 44 -1.70 -9.04 -11.03
C THR A 44 -0.39 -8.48 -10.48
N VAL A 45 -0.42 -8.02 -9.24
CA VAL A 45 0.73 -7.40 -8.57
C VAL A 45 1.07 -8.23 -7.35
N GLN A 46 2.34 -8.63 -7.23
CA GLN A 46 2.85 -9.22 -5.99
C GLN A 46 3.27 -8.09 -5.05
N LEU A 47 2.75 -8.11 -3.84
CA LEU A 47 3.02 -7.11 -2.80
C LEU A 47 3.70 -7.79 -1.62
N THR A 48 4.71 -7.13 -1.07
CA THR A 48 5.24 -7.47 0.24
C THR A 48 4.37 -6.80 1.30
N VAL A 49 3.87 -7.59 2.26
CA VAL A 49 3.05 -7.06 3.36
C VAL A 49 3.91 -6.17 4.26
N ILE A 50 3.42 -4.96 4.53
CA ILE A 50 4.02 -4.02 5.46
C ILE A 50 3.54 -4.38 6.87
N GLU A 51 4.48 -4.81 7.71
CA GLU A 51 4.23 -5.03 9.12
C GLU A 51 3.97 -3.68 9.82
N THR A 52 2.86 -3.61 10.55
CA THR A 52 2.49 -2.48 11.38
C THR A 52 2.95 -2.73 12.82
N GLU A 53 3.21 -1.66 13.59
CA GLU A 53 3.58 -1.83 15.01
C GLU A 53 2.49 -2.58 15.81
N ASN A 54 1.21 -2.41 15.47
CA ASN A 54 0.11 -3.15 16.10
C ASN A 54 0.21 -4.67 15.86
N ALA A 55 0.57 -5.10 14.65
CA ALA A 55 0.82 -6.51 14.35
C ALA A 55 2.03 -7.07 15.12
N SER A 56 3.08 -6.25 15.30
CA SER A 56 4.28 -6.65 16.05
C SER A 56 4.04 -6.80 17.57
N ARG A 57 3.02 -6.13 18.12
CA ARG A 57 2.59 -6.29 19.53
C ARG A 57 1.67 -7.48 19.75
N ALA A 58 0.87 -7.87 18.76
CA ALA A 58 -0.04 -9.03 18.86
C ALA A 58 0.69 -10.39 18.78
N ARG A 59 1.95 -10.41 18.35
CA ARG A 59 2.79 -11.61 18.23
C ARG A 59 3.78 -11.81 19.39
N GLN A 60 3.73 -10.96 20.42
CA GLN A 60 4.50 -11.07 21.66
C GLN A 60 3.63 -11.58 22.80
#